data_AF-A0AAV8WPM3-F1
#
_entry.id   AF-A0AAV8WPM3-F1
#
_cell.length_a   1.000
_cell.length_b   1.000
_cell.length_c   1.000
_cell.angle_alpha   90.00
_cell.angle_beta   90.00
_cell.angle_gamma   90.00
#
_symmetry.space_group_name_H-M   'P 1'
#
loop_
_entity.id
_entity.type
_entity.pdbx_description
1 polymer ?
#
loop_
_entity_poly.entity_id
_entity_poly.type
_entity_poly.pdbx_seq_one_letter_code
_entity_poly.pdbx_strand_id
1 'polypeptide(L)'
;MIGLWNVPYLANAYLINSTLLKKYDRKQLNFDKPNLDADMALCSNLRELDVFMYVSNRVDFGHLVNPDTYDITRAEPDMYQIFENEGDWEERYINKDYPDIFKPGQEDKQPCPDVYWFPIVSTKFNKALINMMESFGKWSTGKNEDDRLEGGYEAVPTRDIHMNQVGWERHWLYFLQKYVRPLVEKVFLGYAHDPPRSLMNFVVRYRPDEQPSLRPHHDSSTYTINIALNQVGVDYEGGGCRFIRYNCSVVDTKPGWILIHPGRLTHYHEGLLVTKGTRYIMISFVDP
;
A
#
# COMPACT_ATOMS: atom_id res chain seq x y z
N MET A 1 25.59 -23.73 -2.61
CA MET A 1 26.87 -23.77 -1.85
C MET A 1 27.15 -22.39 -1.29
N ILE A 2 27.58 -22.31 -0.03
CA ILE A 2 27.95 -21.06 0.65
C ILE A 2 29.48 -20.94 0.65
N GLY A 3 30.02 -19.76 0.35
CA GLY A 3 31.46 -19.60 0.14
C GLY A 3 31.95 -18.20 -0.18
N LEU A 4 33.24 -18.12 -0.48
CA LEU A 4 33.88 -16.95 -1.07
C LEU A 4 34.34 -17.36 -2.46
N TRP A 5 33.90 -16.64 -3.47
CA TRP A 5 33.99 -17.05 -4.87
C TRP A 5 34.84 -16.05 -5.63
N ASN A 6 35.88 -16.51 -6.31
CA ASN A 6 36.58 -15.68 -7.29
C ASN A 6 35.72 -15.64 -8.57
N VAL A 7 35.31 -14.45 -8.99
CA VAL A 7 34.37 -14.26 -10.10
C VAL A 7 34.92 -13.24 -11.10
N PRO A 8 34.53 -13.31 -12.38
CA PRO A 8 35.05 -12.40 -13.40
C PRO A 8 34.39 -11.01 -13.39
N TYR A 9 33.28 -10.81 -12.68
CA TYR A 9 32.50 -9.57 -12.69
C TYR A 9 31.87 -9.29 -11.32
N LEU A 10 31.86 -8.02 -10.92
CA LEU A 10 31.28 -7.48 -9.70
C LEU A 10 30.57 -6.16 -10.05
N ALA A 11 29.46 -5.85 -9.37
CA ALA A 11 28.78 -4.55 -9.48
C ALA A 11 28.06 -4.21 -8.17
N ASN A 12 27.48 -3.01 -8.11
CA ASN A 12 26.64 -2.49 -7.02
C ASN A 12 27.36 -2.22 -5.68
N ALA A 13 27.85 -3.25 -5.00
CA ALA A 13 28.43 -3.13 -3.67
C ALA A 13 29.70 -3.98 -3.54
N TYR A 14 30.84 -3.32 -3.33
CA TYR A 14 32.14 -3.98 -3.18
C TYR A 14 33.08 -3.16 -2.30
N LEU A 15 34.02 -3.85 -1.65
CA LEU A 15 35.09 -3.25 -0.86
C LEU A 15 36.43 -3.46 -1.59
N ILE A 16 37.22 -2.40 -1.73
CA ILE A 16 38.54 -2.44 -2.35
C ILE A 16 39.60 -2.10 -1.31
N ASN A 17 40.65 -2.92 -1.21
CA ASN A 17 41.77 -2.61 -0.34
C ASN A 17 42.51 -1.35 -0.85
N SER A 18 42.62 -0.32 -0.01
CA SER A 18 43.23 0.96 -0.37
C SER A 18 44.69 0.85 -0.88
N THR A 19 45.43 -0.19 -0.50
CA THR A 19 46.80 -0.41 -1.02
C THR A 19 46.81 -0.66 -2.52
N LEU A 20 45.73 -1.24 -3.07
CA LEU A 20 45.56 -1.44 -4.51
C LEU A 20 45.51 -0.10 -5.25
N LEU A 21 44.76 0.86 -4.71
CA LEU A 21 44.61 2.22 -5.26
C LEU A 21 45.91 3.04 -5.15
N LYS A 22 46.82 2.67 -4.25
CA LYS A 22 48.16 3.27 -4.16
C LYS A 22 49.15 2.62 -5.12
N LYS A 23 48.94 1.34 -5.46
CA LYS A 23 49.80 0.57 -6.35
C LYS A 23 49.55 0.93 -7.83
N TYR A 24 48.30 1.12 -8.21
CA TYR A 24 47.89 1.42 -9.58
C TYR A 24 47.29 2.82 -9.67
N ASP A 25 47.71 3.59 -10.67
CA ASP A 25 47.19 4.94 -10.88
C ASP A 25 45.84 4.93 -11.65
N ARG A 26 45.26 6.12 -11.84
CA ARG A 26 43.98 6.29 -12.54
C ARG A 26 44.04 5.97 -14.04
N LYS A 27 45.22 5.77 -14.63
CA LYS A 27 45.33 5.33 -16.03
C LYS A 27 45.12 3.82 -16.15
N GLN A 28 45.47 3.07 -15.10
CA GLN A 28 45.35 1.61 -15.08
C GLN A 28 44.06 1.13 -14.41
N LEU A 29 43.70 1.73 -13.27
CA LEU A 29 42.51 1.36 -12.49
C LEU A 29 41.50 2.50 -12.53
N ASN A 30 40.58 2.42 -13.49
CA ASN A 30 39.50 3.38 -13.71
C ASN A 30 38.21 2.68 -14.15
N PHE A 31 37.22 3.48 -14.54
CA PHE A 31 35.89 3.06 -14.96
C PHE A 31 35.64 3.37 -16.45
N ASP A 32 36.69 3.63 -17.22
CA ASP A 32 36.56 4.10 -18.60
C ASP A 32 37.34 3.18 -19.55
N LYS A 33 36.60 2.44 -20.39
CA LYS A 33 37.14 1.63 -21.47
C LYS A 33 36.23 1.71 -22.69
N PRO A 34 36.79 1.77 -23.92
CA PRO A 34 35.99 1.81 -25.14
C PRO A 34 35.02 0.63 -25.23
N ASN A 35 33.77 0.91 -25.55
CA ASN A 35 32.68 -0.06 -25.73
C ASN A 35 32.29 -0.85 -24.47
N LEU A 36 32.67 -0.41 -23.26
CA LEU A 36 32.26 -1.02 -22.00
C LEU A 36 31.53 0.01 -21.13
N ASP A 37 30.54 -0.43 -20.33
CA ASP A 37 30.03 0.37 -19.22
C ASP A 37 31.06 0.45 -18.08
N ALA A 38 30.79 1.33 -17.11
CA ALA A 38 31.69 1.62 -16.01
C ALA A 38 32.06 0.40 -15.14
N ASP A 39 31.10 -0.48 -14.84
CA ASP A 39 31.33 -1.66 -14.02
C ASP A 39 32.10 -2.73 -14.83
N MET A 40 31.76 -2.91 -16.10
CA MET A 40 32.52 -3.76 -17.02
C MET A 40 33.96 -3.26 -17.18
N ALA A 41 34.18 -1.95 -17.29
CA ALA A 41 35.50 -1.33 -17.41
C ALA A 41 36.34 -1.58 -16.16
N LEU A 42 35.78 -1.34 -14.96
CA LEU A 42 36.46 -1.64 -13.69
C LEU A 42 36.85 -3.12 -13.60
N CYS A 43 35.91 -4.04 -13.84
CA CYS A 43 36.17 -5.46 -13.76
C CYS A 43 37.22 -5.91 -14.80
N SER A 44 37.19 -5.33 -15.99
CA SER A 44 38.19 -5.58 -17.04
C SER A 44 39.58 -5.13 -16.62
N ASN A 45 39.70 -3.92 -16.06
CA ASN A 45 40.95 -3.41 -15.50
C ASN A 45 41.51 -4.31 -14.39
N LEU A 46 40.67 -4.75 -13.45
CA LEU A 46 41.10 -5.63 -12.36
C LEU A 46 41.63 -6.99 -12.88
N ARG A 47 40.99 -7.58 -13.90
CA ARG A 47 41.47 -8.82 -14.52
C ARG A 47 42.81 -8.64 -15.24
N GLU A 48 42.98 -7.56 -15.99
CA GLU A 48 44.25 -7.26 -16.67
C GLU A 48 45.42 -7.01 -15.71
N LEU A 49 45.12 -6.54 -14.50
CA LEU A 49 46.08 -6.33 -13.42
C LEU A 49 46.30 -7.58 -12.54
N ASP A 50 45.71 -8.72 -12.90
CA ASP A 50 45.73 -9.99 -12.15
C ASP A 50 45.23 -9.83 -10.70
N VAL A 51 44.21 -8.99 -10.52
CA VAL A 51 43.56 -8.76 -9.23
C VAL A 51 42.28 -9.59 -9.16
N PHE A 52 42.23 -10.52 -8.22
CA PHE A 52 41.04 -11.32 -7.98
C PHE A 52 39.88 -10.49 -7.43
N MET A 53 38.70 -10.84 -7.90
CA MET A 53 37.44 -10.23 -7.56
C MET A 53 36.60 -11.26 -6.82
N TYR A 54 36.28 -10.98 -5.56
CA TYR A 54 35.61 -11.95 -4.69
C TYR A 54 34.17 -11.56 -4.35
N VAL A 55 33.24 -12.52 -4.49
CA VAL A 55 31.87 -12.41 -3.97
C VAL A 55 31.71 -13.34 -2.79
N SER A 56 31.11 -12.84 -1.71
CA SER A 56 30.75 -13.66 -0.56
C SER A 56 29.24 -13.82 -0.48
N ASN A 57 28.78 -15.06 -0.32
CA ASN A 57 27.41 -15.39 0.07
C ASN A 57 27.37 -16.12 1.43
N ARG A 58 28.36 -15.84 2.29
CA ARG A 58 28.52 -16.46 3.63
C ARG A 58 27.51 -15.95 4.65
N VAL A 59 26.95 -14.78 4.41
CA VAL A 59 25.87 -14.18 5.18
C VAL A 59 24.88 -13.57 4.20
N ASP A 60 23.67 -13.35 4.68
CA ASP A 60 22.72 -12.50 3.98
C ASP A 60 23.15 -11.03 4.18
N PHE A 61 23.53 -10.39 3.08
CA PHE A 61 23.95 -8.99 3.08
C PHE A 61 22.77 -8.05 2.72
N GLY A 62 21.66 -8.59 2.23
CA GLY A 62 20.55 -7.84 1.66
C GLY A 62 20.28 -8.17 0.20
N HIS A 63 19.46 -7.35 -0.43
CA HIS A 63 18.97 -7.53 -1.79
C HIS A 63 19.22 -6.31 -2.67
N LEU A 64 19.03 -6.47 -3.97
CA LEU A 64 19.00 -5.37 -4.94
C LEU A 64 17.56 -5.01 -5.24
N VAL A 65 17.31 -3.71 -5.43
CA VAL A 65 16.03 -3.21 -5.93
C VAL A 65 16.00 -3.24 -7.46
N ASN A 66 14.81 -3.43 -8.03
CA ASN A 66 14.55 -3.30 -9.45
C ASN A 66 14.08 -1.86 -9.77
N PRO A 67 14.88 -1.04 -10.46
CA PRO A 67 14.51 0.33 -10.81
C PRO A 67 13.73 0.47 -12.13
N ASP A 68 13.51 -0.63 -12.88
CA ASP A 68 13.05 -0.58 -14.28
C ASP A 68 11.71 0.14 -14.48
N THR A 69 10.81 0.03 -13.49
CA THR A 69 9.46 0.63 -13.53
C THR A 69 9.32 1.87 -12.65
N TYR A 70 10.42 2.38 -12.09
CA TYR A 70 10.39 3.46 -11.11
C TYR A 70 10.14 4.83 -11.75
N ASP A 71 8.91 5.32 -11.64
CA ASP A 71 8.46 6.57 -12.24
C ASP A 71 8.56 7.76 -11.26
N ILE A 72 9.65 8.51 -11.38
CA ILE A 72 9.94 9.69 -10.54
C ILE A 72 9.00 10.89 -10.78
N THR A 73 8.12 10.84 -11.78
CA THR A 73 7.19 11.94 -12.07
C THR A 73 5.93 11.90 -11.19
N ARG A 74 5.71 10.79 -10.48
CA ARG A 74 4.56 10.60 -9.59
C ARG A 74 4.78 11.29 -8.25
N ALA A 75 3.68 11.69 -7.61
CA ALA A 75 3.72 12.28 -6.26
C ALA A 75 4.28 11.31 -5.21
N GLU A 76 3.96 10.02 -5.34
CA GLU A 76 4.45 8.94 -4.45
C GLU A 76 4.91 7.74 -5.28
N PRO A 77 6.12 7.78 -5.90
CA PRO A 77 6.59 6.73 -6.80
C PRO A 77 6.67 5.35 -6.14
N ASP A 78 7.14 5.30 -4.89
CA ASP A 78 7.26 4.08 -4.08
C ASP A 78 5.93 3.33 -3.94
N MET A 79 4.77 4.02 -3.95
CA MET A 79 3.45 3.37 -3.84
C MET A 79 3.15 2.43 -5.01
N TYR A 80 3.80 2.64 -6.16
CA TYR A 80 3.61 1.85 -7.38
C TYR A 80 4.53 0.64 -7.48
N GLN A 81 5.42 0.43 -6.50
CA GLN A 81 6.47 -0.60 -6.52
C GLN A 81 6.06 -1.91 -5.83
N ILE A 82 4.75 -2.11 -5.59
CA ILE A 82 4.22 -3.32 -4.92
C ILE A 82 4.53 -4.63 -5.68
N PHE A 83 4.82 -4.55 -6.98
CA PHE A 83 5.11 -5.71 -7.83
C PHE A 83 6.60 -5.96 -7.99
N GLU A 84 7.38 -4.93 -8.32
CA GLU A 84 8.81 -5.08 -8.65
C GLU A 84 9.72 -5.11 -7.43
N ASN A 85 9.32 -4.46 -6.34
CA ASN A 85 10.08 -4.36 -5.09
C ASN A 85 9.19 -4.68 -3.88
N GLU A 86 8.51 -5.83 -3.95
CA GLU A 86 7.48 -6.27 -3.00
C GLU A 86 7.95 -6.25 -1.53
N GLY A 87 9.16 -6.72 -1.25
CA GLY A 87 9.71 -6.76 0.13
C GLY A 87 9.95 -5.37 0.72
N ASP A 88 10.58 -4.47 -0.04
CA ASP A 88 10.78 -3.07 0.37
C ASP A 88 9.45 -2.33 0.52
N TRP A 89 8.48 -2.65 -0.34
CA TRP A 89 7.14 -2.09 -0.29
C TRP A 89 6.41 -2.54 0.98
N GLU A 90 6.47 -3.84 1.32
CA GLU A 90 5.90 -4.39 2.54
C GLU A 90 6.47 -3.74 3.80
N GLU A 91 7.80 -3.69 3.92
CA GLU A 91 8.47 -3.08 5.07
C GLU A 91 8.05 -1.63 5.27
N ARG A 92 7.82 -0.90 4.17
CA ARG A 92 7.44 0.50 4.18
C ARG A 92 5.96 0.72 4.51
N TYR A 93 5.08 -0.11 3.96
CA TYR A 93 3.66 0.22 3.83
C TYR A 93 2.71 -0.71 4.57
N ILE A 94 3.12 -1.91 4.93
CA ILE A 94 2.31 -2.81 5.74
C ILE A 94 2.51 -2.47 7.22
N ASN A 95 1.44 -2.65 8.00
CA ASN A 95 1.54 -2.44 9.44
C ASN A 95 2.44 -3.52 10.05
N LYS A 96 3.40 -3.11 10.89
CA LYS A 96 4.31 -4.04 11.59
C LYS A 96 3.59 -5.11 12.42
N ASP A 97 2.37 -4.83 12.89
CA ASP A 97 1.57 -5.74 13.71
C ASP A 97 0.66 -6.64 12.84
N TYR A 98 0.66 -6.47 11.51
CA TYR A 98 -0.16 -7.29 10.59
C TYR A 98 0.15 -8.80 10.67
N PRO A 99 1.42 -9.25 10.67
CA PRO A 99 1.73 -10.68 10.78
C PRO A 99 1.24 -11.30 12.10
N ASP A 100 1.15 -10.49 13.16
CA ASP A 100 0.77 -10.95 14.49
C ASP A 100 -0.71 -11.38 14.56
N ILE A 101 -1.56 -10.88 13.66
CA ILE A 101 -2.99 -11.25 13.56
C ILE A 101 -3.19 -12.75 13.34
N PHE A 102 -2.25 -13.39 12.64
CA PHE A 102 -2.32 -14.81 12.27
C PHE A 102 -1.68 -15.74 13.30
N LYS A 103 -1.09 -15.21 14.38
CA LYS A 103 -0.51 -16.03 15.44
C LYS A 103 -1.63 -16.79 16.20
N PRO A 104 -1.41 -18.06 16.58
CA PRO A 104 -2.38 -18.82 17.37
C PRO A 104 -2.73 -18.12 18.69
N GLY A 105 -4.02 -18.11 19.04
CA GLY A 105 -4.50 -17.55 20.31
C GLY A 105 -4.68 -16.02 20.34
N GLN A 106 -4.47 -15.32 19.21
CA GLN A 106 -4.87 -13.92 19.09
C GLN A 106 -6.39 -13.81 18.90
N GLU A 107 -7.03 -13.01 19.76
CA GLU A 107 -8.45 -12.68 19.62
C GLU A 107 -8.63 -11.51 18.65
N ASP A 108 -9.54 -11.70 17.69
CA ASP A 108 -9.85 -10.69 16.70
C ASP A 108 -10.73 -9.60 17.30
N LYS A 109 -10.39 -8.33 17.07
CA LYS A 109 -11.22 -7.23 17.57
C LYS A 109 -12.49 -7.12 16.75
N GLN A 110 -13.62 -7.13 17.45
CA GLN A 110 -14.94 -7.04 16.86
C GLN A 110 -15.75 -5.92 17.54
N PRO A 111 -15.51 -4.64 17.19
CA PRO A 111 -16.16 -3.51 17.86
C PRO A 111 -17.70 -3.50 17.74
N CYS A 112 -18.25 -4.12 16.69
CA CYS A 112 -19.69 -4.36 16.53
C CYS A 112 -19.90 -5.79 16.02
N PRO A 113 -21.09 -6.41 16.20
CA PRO A 113 -21.38 -7.75 15.69
C PRO A 113 -21.04 -7.89 14.20
N ASP A 114 -20.21 -8.87 13.85
CA ASP A 114 -19.71 -9.14 12.48
C ASP A 114 -18.98 -7.97 11.79
N VAL A 115 -18.46 -7.02 12.59
CA VAL A 115 -17.58 -5.95 12.15
C VAL A 115 -16.20 -6.18 12.76
N TYR A 116 -15.25 -6.63 11.96
CA TYR A 116 -13.89 -6.95 12.41
C TYR A 116 -12.94 -5.77 12.20
N TRP A 117 -11.92 -5.65 13.05
CA TRP A 117 -11.03 -4.50 13.06
C TRP A 117 -9.56 -4.87 13.26
N PHE A 118 -8.72 -4.62 12.24
CA PHE A 118 -7.32 -5.06 12.20
C PHE A 118 -6.35 -3.95 11.85
N PRO A 119 -5.10 -3.97 12.33
CA PRO A 119 -4.02 -3.18 11.73
C PRO A 119 -3.65 -3.77 10.36
N ILE A 120 -3.55 -2.95 9.31
CA ILE A 120 -3.19 -3.46 7.97
C ILE A 120 -2.09 -2.67 7.27
N VAL A 121 -2.12 -1.35 7.36
CA VAL A 121 -1.13 -0.49 6.69
C VAL A 121 -0.44 0.43 7.68
N SER A 122 0.75 0.90 7.30
CA SER A 122 1.57 1.81 8.08
C SER A 122 1.04 3.23 8.00
N THR A 123 1.45 4.09 8.93
CA THR A 123 1.17 5.54 8.83
C THR A 123 1.81 6.18 7.60
N LYS A 124 2.86 5.57 7.03
CA LYS A 124 3.51 6.05 5.81
C LYS A 124 2.64 5.78 4.59
N PHE A 125 2.01 4.60 4.52
CA PHE A 125 1.03 4.29 3.48
C PHE A 125 -0.12 5.29 3.50
N ASN A 126 -0.67 5.56 4.68
CA ASN A 126 -1.77 6.52 4.82
C ASN A 126 -1.44 7.91 4.28
N LYS A 127 -0.26 8.44 4.68
CA LYS A 127 0.21 9.75 4.23
C LYS A 127 0.43 9.77 2.72
N ALA A 128 1.06 8.73 2.18
CA ALA A 128 1.30 8.61 0.75
C ALA A 128 -0.03 8.54 -0.02
N LEU A 129 -0.99 7.72 0.41
CA LEU A 129 -2.28 7.60 -0.25
C LEU A 129 -3.06 8.93 -0.22
N ILE A 130 -3.10 9.63 0.92
CA ILE A 130 -3.70 10.98 1.00
C ILE A 130 -2.99 11.94 0.04
N ASN A 131 -1.66 11.94 0.00
CA ASN A 131 -0.88 12.82 -0.87
C ASN A 131 -1.12 12.52 -2.36
N MET A 132 -1.25 11.25 -2.74
CA MET A 132 -1.63 10.85 -4.11
C MET A 132 -2.98 11.46 -4.50
N MET A 133 -3.98 11.36 -3.61
CA MET A 133 -5.33 11.87 -3.89
C MET A 133 -5.37 13.40 -3.96
N GLU A 134 -4.72 14.09 -3.03
CA GLU A 134 -4.69 15.56 -3.04
C GLU A 134 -3.84 16.13 -4.17
N SER A 135 -2.77 15.43 -4.58
CA SER A 135 -1.98 15.80 -5.76
C SER A 135 -2.77 15.64 -7.06
N PHE A 136 -3.65 14.64 -7.14
CA PHE A 136 -4.58 14.50 -8.26
C PHE A 136 -5.66 15.58 -8.25
N GLY A 137 -6.23 15.87 -7.08
CA GLY A 137 -7.06 17.05 -6.80
C GLY A 137 -8.46 17.08 -7.44
N LYS A 138 -8.79 16.13 -8.34
CA LYS A 138 -10.09 16.07 -9.02
C LYS A 138 -11.09 15.21 -8.25
N TRP A 139 -11.45 15.68 -7.06
CA TRP A 139 -12.49 15.08 -6.23
C TRP A 139 -13.86 15.16 -6.92
N SER A 140 -14.68 14.14 -6.72
CA SER A 140 -16.05 14.12 -7.20
C SER A 140 -16.91 15.23 -6.59
N THR A 141 -18.08 15.47 -7.19
CA THR A 141 -18.97 16.53 -6.72
C THR A 141 -19.78 16.15 -5.49
N GLY A 142 -19.88 14.85 -5.16
CA GLY A 142 -20.79 14.33 -4.13
C GLY A 142 -22.26 14.34 -4.54
N LYS A 143 -22.55 14.30 -5.86
CA LYS A 143 -23.90 14.26 -6.44
C LYS A 143 -24.14 12.89 -7.06
N ASN A 144 -25.42 12.53 -7.25
CA ASN A 144 -25.80 11.23 -7.78
C ASN A 144 -25.36 11.05 -9.23
N GLU A 145 -25.24 12.12 -10.02
CA GLU A 145 -24.71 12.04 -11.38
C GLU A 145 -23.18 11.92 -11.34
N ASP A 146 -22.66 10.79 -11.80
CA ASP A 146 -21.23 10.51 -11.82
C ASP A 146 -20.79 9.84 -13.14
N ASP A 147 -20.29 10.66 -14.05
CA ASP A 147 -19.78 10.25 -15.37
C ASP A 147 -18.56 9.30 -15.30
N ARG A 148 -17.96 9.13 -14.11
CA ARG A 148 -16.83 8.22 -13.89
C ARG A 148 -17.28 6.76 -13.73
N LEU A 149 -18.55 6.54 -13.39
CA LEU A 149 -19.13 5.21 -13.18
C LEU A 149 -19.79 4.68 -14.45
N GLU A 150 -19.70 3.36 -14.66
CA GLU A 150 -20.48 2.68 -15.69
C GLU A 150 -21.99 2.81 -15.36
N GLY A 151 -22.69 3.65 -16.12
CA GLY A 151 -24.12 3.96 -15.91
C GLY A 151 -24.41 5.38 -15.41
N GLY A 152 -23.40 6.18 -15.06
CA GLY A 152 -23.55 7.61 -14.80
C GLY A 152 -24.28 7.98 -13.50
N TYR A 153 -24.60 7.00 -12.63
CA TYR A 153 -25.43 7.20 -11.45
C TYR A 153 -24.90 6.48 -10.21
N GLU A 154 -24.63 7.24 -9.17
CA GLU A 154 -24.26 6.76 -7.84
C GLU A 154 -25.45 6.91 -6.89
N ALA A 155 -25.97 5.79 -6.37
CA ALA A 155 -27.15 5.81 -5.52
C ALA A 155 -26.91 6.53 -4.18
N VAL A 156 -25.66 6.54 -3.69
CA VAL A 156 -25.26 7.14 -2.41
C VAL A 156 -23.93 7.84 -2.62
N PRO A 157 -23.94 9.07 -3.16
CA PRO A 157 -22.72 9.70 -3.63
C PRO A 157 -21.82 10.15 -2.50
N THR A 158 -20.51 10.05 -2.73
CA THR A 158 -19.47 10.58 -1.85
C THR A 158 -18.60 11.59 -2.55
N ARG A 159 -17.80 12.36 -1.79
CA ARG A 159 -16.66 13.13 -2.32
C ARG A 159 -15.42 12.25 -2.33
N ASP A 160 -15.07 11.74 -3.50
CA ASP A 160 -14.10 10.67 -3.63
C ASP A 160 -13.23 10.75 -4.89
N ILE A 161 -12.18 9.93 -4.90
CA ILE A 161 -11.31 9.62 -6.04
C ILE A 161 -11.15 8.11 -6.12
N HIS A 162 -11.44 7.53 -7.29
CA HIS A 162 -11.28 6.11 -7.55
C HIS A 162 -9.82 5.75 -7.90
N MET A 163 -9.41 4.53 -7.55
CA MET A 163 -8.04 4.06 -7.78
C MET A 163 -7.67 4.00 -9.26
N ASN A 164 -8.64 3.78 -10.15
CA ASN A 164 -8.42 3.81 -11.60
C ASN A 164 -8.03 5.22 -12.11
N GLN A 165 -8.58 6.29 -11.52
CA GLN A 165 -8.31 7.67 -11.89
C GLN A 165 -6.85 8.08 -11.63
N VAL A 166 -6.22 7.46 -10.64
CA VAL A 166 -4.80 7.66 -10.29
C VAL A 166 -3.90 6.52 -10.79
N GLY A 167 -4.43 5.65 -11.66
CA GLY A 167 -3.69 4.54 -12.26
C GLY A 167 -3.17 3.52 -11.24
N TRP A 168 -3.86 3.33 -10.11
CA TRP A 168 -3.46 2.48 -9.00
C TRP A 168 -4.44 1.32 -8.73
N GLU A 169 -5.39 1.08 -9.65
CA GLU A 169 -6.38 0.01 -9.54
C GLU A 169 -5.73 -1.39 -9.46
N ARG A 170 -4.78 -1.70 -10.35
CA ARG A 170 -4.11 -3.01 -10.36
C ARG A 170 -3.33 -3.26 -9.07
N HIS A 171 -2.62 -2.24 -8.58
CA HIS A 171 -1.89 -2.27 -7.31
C HIS A 171 -2.83 -2.53 -6.14
N TRP A 172 -3.98 -1.86 -6.12
CA TRP A 172 -4.98 -2.05 -5.10
C TRP A 172 -5.63 -3.44 -5.13
N LEU A 173 -5.97 -3.96 -6.32
CA LEU A 173 -6.51 -5.32 -6.45
C LEU A 173 -5.52 -6.37 -5.95
N TYR A 174 -4.23 -6.18 -6.23
CA TYR A 174 -3.17 -7.03 -5.69
C TYR A 174 -3.05 -6.90 -4.16
N PHE A 175 -3.18 -5.67 -3.62
CA PHE A 175 -3.24 -5.46 -2.17
C PHE A 175 -4.44 -6.19 -1.53
N LEU A 176 -5.62 -6.15 -2.14
CA LEU A 176 -6.80 -6.88 -1.67
C LEU A 176 -6.54 -8.40 -1.66
N GLN A 177 -6.00 -8.93 -2.76
CA GLN A 177 -5.70 -10.35 -2.89
C GLN A 177 -4.66 -10.81 -1.86
N LYS A 178 -3.58 -10.04 -1.67
CA LYS A 178 -2.44 -10.45 -0.85
C LYS A 178 -2.67 -10.21 0.65
N TYR A 179 -3.24 -9.07 1.04
CA TYR A 179 -3.30 -8.67 2.45
C TYR A 179 -4.71 -8.71 3.05
N VAL A 180 -5.75 -8.42 2.27
CA VAL A 180 -7.13 -8.38 2.79
C VAL A 180 -7.76 -9.77 2.77
N ARG A 181 -7.61 -10.53 1.68
CA ARG A 181 -8.19 -11.89 1.55
C ARG A 181 -7.84 -12.79 2.74
N PRO A 182 -6.59 -12.88 3.22
CA PRO A 182 -6.28 -13.72 4.38
C PRO A 182 -7.01 -13.30 5.67
N LEU A 183 -7.27 -12.01 5.86
CA LEU A 183 -8.05 -11.53 7.01
C LEU A 183 -9.50 -11.98 6.92
N VAL A 184 -10.11 -11.87 5.74
CA VAL A 184 -11.51 -12.24 5.49
C VAL A 184 -11.70 -13.75 5.66
N GLU A 185 -10.83 -14.57 5.06
CA GLU A 185 -10.88 -16.04 5.19
C GLU A 185 -10.69 -16.50 6.64
N LYS A 186 -9.93 -15.75 7.44
CA LYS A 186 -9.75 -16.00 8.88
C LYS A 186 -11.03 -15.74 9.68
N VAL A 187 -11.72 -14.63 9.44
CA VAL A 187 -12.89 -14.23 10.27
C VAL A 187 -14.23 -14.76 9.77
N PHE A 188 -14.36 -15.01 8.47
CA PHE A 188 -15.57 -15.56 7.85
C PHE A 188 -15.31 -17.00 7.39
N LEU A 189 -15.18 -17.91 8.35
CA LEU A 189 -14.90 -19.32 8.07
C LEU A 189 -15.88 -19.90 7.04
N GLY A 190 -15.33 -20.49 5.98
CA GLY A 190 -16.09 -21.06 4.86
C GLY A 190 -16.29 -20.12 3.68
N TYR A 191 -15.96 -18.83 3.81
CA TYR A 191 -15.88 -17.92 2.68
C TYR A 191 -14.47 -17.92 2.08
N ALA A 192 -14.37 -18.13 0.77
CA ALA A 192 -13.11 -18.06 0.04
C ALA A 192 -13.37 -17.63 -1.41
N HIS A 193 -12.58 -16.68 -1.91
CA HIS A 193 -12.62 -16.22 -3.30
C HIS A 193 -11.26 -15.65 -3.71
N ASP A 194 -10.67 -16.22 -4.77
CA ASP A 194 -9.34 -15.86 -5.25
C ASP A 194 -9.30 -15.77 -6.79
N PRO A 195 -8.96 -14.61 -7.38
CA PRO A 195 -8.74 -13.32 -6.72
C PRO A 195 -10.07 -12.68 -6.26
N PRO A 196 -10.07 -11.88 -5.17
CA PRO A 196 -11.22 -11.07 -4.83
C PRO A 196 -11.52 -10.07 -5.95
N ARG A 197 -12.79 -9.82 -6.23
CA ARG A 197 -13.23 -8.88 -7.27
C ARG A 197 -13.71 -7.60 -6.62
N SER A 198 -13.21 -6.44 -7.07
CA SER A 198 -13.70 -5.15 -6.61
C SER A 198 -13.64 -4.13 -7.73
N LEU A 199 -14.81 -3.63 -8.14
CA LEU A 199 -14.93 -2.57 -9.15
C LEU A 199 -14.93 -1.17 -8.53
N MET A 200 -15.30 -1.07 -7.26
CA MET A 200 -15.47 0.20 -6.55
C MET A 200 -14.40 0.29 -5.46
N ASN A 201 -13.29 0.94 -5.80
CA ASN A 201 -12.14 1.16 -4.91
C ASN A 201 -11.82 2.66 -4.91
N PHE A 202 -12.04 3.34 -3.79
CA PHE A 202 -11.99 4.80 -3.77
C PHE A 202 -11.65 5.36 -2.39
N VAL A 203 -10.95 6.49 -2.38
CA VAL A 203 -10.72 7.27 -1.16
C VAL A 203 -11.82 8.31 -1.05
N VAL A 204 -12.48 8.36 0.10
CA VAL A 204 -13.48 9.37 0.44
C VAL A 204 -12.87 10.44 1.33
N ARG A 205 -13.28 11.70 1.12
CA ARG A 205 -12.95 12.84 1.98
C ARG A 205 -14.22 13.47 2.55
N TYR A 206 -14.30 13.51 3.87
CA TYR A 206 -15.37 14.23 4.58
C TYR A 206 -14.85 15.54 5.16
N ARG A 207 -15.59 16.63 4.92
CA ARG A 207 -15.33 17.96 5.48
C ARG A 207 -16.63 18.68 5.86
N PRO A 208 -16.63 19.51 6.92
CA PRO A 208 -17.80 20.31 7.33
C PRO A 208 -18.37 21.22 6.24
N ASP A 209 -17.50 21.78 5.40
CA ASP A 209 -17.83 22.74 4.34
C ASP A 209 -18.17 22.06 2.99
N GLU A 210 -18.11 20.73 2.93
CA GLU A 210 -18.42 19.94 1.73
C GLU A 210 -19.50 18.91 2.02
N GLN A 211 -19.10 17.64 2.15
CA GLN A 211 -19.93 16.53 2.53
C GLN A 211 -19.41 15.99 3.87
N PRO A 212 -20.06 16.30 5.00
CA PRO A 212 -19.53 15.94 6.33
C PRO A 212 -20.03 14.59 6.86
N SER A 213 -21.01 13.98 6.20
CA SER A 213 -21.65 12.73 6.64
C SER A 213 -22.13 11.91 5.44
N LEU A 214 -22.48 10.66 5.68
CA LEU A 214 -23.09 9.79 4.68
C LEU A 214 -24.37 9.18 5.24
N ARG A 215 -25.48 9.33 4.51
CA ARG A 215 -26.80 8.85 4.92
C ARG A 215 -26.82 7.31 5.10
N PRO A 216 -27.76 6.76 5.87
CA PRO A 216 -27.95 5.32 5.98
C PRO A 216 -28.08 4.59 4.63
N HIS A 217 -27.29 3.54 4.43
CA HIS A 217 -27.28 2.74 3.19
C HIS A 217 -26.78 1.29 3.41
N HIS A 218 -26.92 0.49 2.35
CA HIS A 218 -26.20 -0.77 2.17
C HIS A 218 -25.18 -0.58 1.05
N ASP A 219 -24.09 -1.35 1.14
CA ASP A 219 -23.10 -1.41 0.07
C ASP A 219 -23.46 -2.48 -0.93
N SER A 220 -23.13 -2.23 -2.20
CA SER A 220 -23.22 -3.26 -3.22
C SER A 220 -21.97 -4.14 -3.18
N SER A 221 -21.83 -4.93 -2.13
CA SER A 221 -20.72 -5.86 -1.90
C SER A 221 -21.17 -7.09 -1.12
N THR A 222 -20.41 -8.19 -1.21
CA THR A 222 -20.51 -9.26 -0.22
C THR A 222 -19.97 -8.75 1.11
N TYR A 223 -18.77 -8.15 1.09
CA TYR A 223 -18.19 -7.46 2.22
C TYR A 223 -17.52 -6.15 1.79
N THR A 224 -17.54 -5.18 2.68
CA THR A 224 -16.90 -3.88 2.51
C THR A 224 -15.69 -3.80 3.42
N ILE A 225 -14.63 -3.18 2.90
CA ILE A 225 -13.50 -2.76 3.72
C ILE A 225 -13.44 -1.24 3.84
N ASN A 226 -13.05 -0.76 5.02
CA ASN A 226 -12.93 0.66 5.32
C ASN A 226 -11.66 0.89 6.14
N ILE A 227 -10.64 1.49 5.53
CA ILE A 227 -9.37 1.83 6.19
C ILE A 227 -9.40 3.31 6.58
N ALA A 228 -9.20 3.60 7.86
CA ALA A 228 -9.01 4.97 8.30
C ALA A 228 -7.60 5.47 7.90
N LEU A 229 -7.52 6.60 7.20
CA LEU A 229 -6.25 7.12 6.70
C LEU A 229 -5.65 8.20 7.61
N ASN A 230 -6.46 8.89 8.41
CA ASN A 230 -5.96 9.93 9.31
C ASN A 230 -6.66 9.92 10.68
N GLN A 231 -6.19 10.75 11.61
CA GLN A 231 -6.41 10.57 13.04
C GLN A 231 -7.51 11.48 13.59
N VAL A 232 -8.50 10.88 14.25
CA VAL A 232 -9.52 11.60 15.01
C VAL A 232 -8.88 12.38 16.19
N GLY A 233 -9.36 13.59 16.44
CA GLY A 233 -8.84 14.51 17.46
C GLY A 233 -7.57 15.26 17.07
N VAL A 234 -6.92 14.88 15.96
CA VAL A 234 -5.73 15.56 15.41
C VAL A 234 -6.05 16.21 14.08
N ASP A 235 -6.52 15.40 13.12
CA ASP A 235 -6.79 15.85 11.75
C ASP A 235 -8.27 16.21 11.53
N TYR A 236 -9.17 15.64 12.32
CA TYR A 236 -10.62 15.91 12.29
C TYR A 236 -11.30 15.65 13.64
N GLU A 237 -12.50 16.21 13.83
CA GLU A 237 -13.36 15.97 15.01
C GLU A 237 -14.71 15.38 14.57
N GLY A 238 -15.28 14.48 15.39
CA GLY A 238 -16.48 13.70 15.04
C GLY A 238 -16.16 12.56 14.07
N GLY A 239 -17.13 12.19 13.23
CA GLY A 239 -16.99 11.10 12.28
C GLY A 239 -17.17 9.70 12.90
N GLY A 240 -16.79 8.70 12.13
CA GLY A 240 -17.00 7.28 12.45
C GLY A 240 -17.97 6.59 11.51
N CYS A 241 -18.38 5.39 11.89
CA CYS A 241 -19.41 4.59 11.20
C CYS A 241 -20.39 4.05 12.24
N ARG A 242 -21.69 4.12 11.97
CA ARG A 242 -22.73 3.52 12.82
C ARG A 242 -23.50 2.44 12.08
N PHE A 243 -23.53 1.25 12.65
CA PHE A 243 -24.33 0.13 12.19
C PHE A 243 -25.69 0.14 12.90
N ILE A 244 -26.72 0.56 12.18
CA ILE A 244 -28.01 0.99 12.74
C ILE A 244 -28.75 -0.19 13.37
N ARG A 245 -28.77 -1.35 12.70
CA ARG A 245 -29.42 -2.56 13.20
C ARG A 245 -28.90 -3.00 14.57
N TYR A 246 -27.65 -2.69 14.89
CA TYR A 246 -27.01 -3.08 16.14
C TYR A 246 -26.92 -1.93 17.14
N ASN A 247 -27.39 -0.73 16.78
CA ASN A 247 -27.15 0.51 17.53
C ASN A 247 -25.69 0.63 18.00
N CYS A 248 -24.75 0.28 17.13
CA CYS A 248 -23.33 0.20 17.44
C CYS A 248 -22.55 1.18 16.56
N SER A 249 -21.59 1.89 17.16
CA SER A 249 -20.79 2.91 16.47
C SER A 249 -19.30 2.66 16.68
N VAL A 250 -18.53 2.85 15.62
CA VAL A 250 -17.07 2.87 15.64
C VAL A 250 -16.63 4.31 15.35
N VAL A 251 -16.27 5.05 16.41
CA VAL A 251 -15.95 6.49 16.35
C VAL A 251 -14.45 6.78 16.51
N ASP A 252 -13.73 5.96 17.29
CA ASP A 252 -12.30 6.11 17.54
C ASP A 252 -11.45 5.29 16.55
N THR A 253 -11.73 5.46 15.25
CA THR A 253 -11.00 4.76 14.19
C THR A 253 -9.51 5.12 14.22
N LYS A 254 -8.65 4.12 14.01
CA LYS A 254 -7.19 4.25 14.11
C LYS A 254 -6.58 4.32 12.71
N PRO A 255 -5.68 5.28 12.44
CA PRO A 255 -4.99 5.33 11.15
C PRO A 255 -4.32 3.99 10.80
N GLY A 256 -4.55 3.51 9.59
CA GLY A 256 -3.97 2.28 9.05
C GLY A 256 -4.64 1.01 9.55
N TRP A 257 -5.76 1.13 10.28
CA TRP A 257 -6.61 0.01 10.63
C TRP A 257 -7.79 -0.12 9.67
N ILE A 258 -8.14 -1.36 9.37
CA ILE A 258 -9.21 -1.77 8.46
C ILE A 258 -10.41 -2.29 9.24
N LEU A 259 -11.59 -1.74 8.96
CA LEU A 259 -12.86 -2.37 9.30
C LEU A 259 -13.29 -3.28 8.15
N ILE A 260 -13.79 -4.47 8.48
CA ILE A 260 -14.34 -5.44 7.54
C ILE A 260 -15.74 -5.81 8.02
N HIS A 261 -16.76 -5.64 7.17
CA HIS A 261 -18.14 -6.00 7.49
C HIS A 261 -18.91 -6.45 6.25
N PRO A 262 -19.97 -7.26 6.38
CA PRO A 262 -20.88 -7.56 5.27
C PRO A 262 -21.47 -6.28 4.66
N GLY A 263 -21.65 -6.23 3.34
CA GLY A 263 -22.20 -5.05 2.65
C GLY A 263 -23.72 -5.04 2.55
N ARG A 264 -24.31 -6.22 2.32
CA ARG A 264 -25.74 -6.42 2.07
C ARG A 264 -26.49 -6.97 3.28
N LEU A 265 -27.81 -6.80 3.24
CA LEU A 265 -28.81 -7.37 4.16
C LEU A 265 -28.72 -6.92 5.64
N THR A 266 -27.58 -7.12 6.30
CA THR A 266 -27.47 -7.06 7.76
C THR A 266 -26.78 -5.80 8.29
N HIS A 267 -25.94 -5.13 7.51
CA HIS A 267 -25.13 -4.00 7.99
C HIS A 267 -25.58 -2.67 7.37
N TYR A 268 -26.87 -2.34 7.55
CA TYR A 268 -27.37 -1.02 7.19
C TYR A 268 -26.68 0.03 8.08
N HIS A 269 -25.90 0.91 7.48
CA HIS A 269 -24.95 1.76 8.20
C HIS A 269 -24.90 3.19 7.66
N GLU A 270 -24.39 4.11 8.49
CA GLU A 270 -24.25 5.53 8.17
C GLU A 270 -22.86 6.05 8.53
N GLY A 271 -22.39 7.04 7.76
CA GLY A 271 -21.18 7.81 8.04
C GLY A 271 -21.52 8.98 8.97
N LEU A 272 -20.99 8.94 10.20
CA LEU A 272 -21.28 9.95 11.20
C LEU A 272 -20.67 11.32 10.84
N LEU A 273 -21.28 12.38 11.38
CA LEU A 273 -20.94 13.78 11.06
C LEU A 273 -19.51 14.14 11.49
N VAL A 274 -18.70 14.58 10.53
CA VAL A 274 -17.44 15.26 10.76
C VAL A 274 -17.73 16.74 11.01
N THR A 275 -17.31 17.24 12.18
CA THR A 275 -17.65 18.58 12.66
C THR A 275 -16.53 19.60 12.45
N LYS A 276 -15.28 19.12 12.29
CA LYS A 276 -14.10 19.95 12.07
C LYS A 276 -13.03 19.16 11.32
N GLY A 277 -12.17 19.87 10.59
CA GLY A 277 -11.02 19.30 9.90
C GLY A 277 -11.44 18.45 8.70
N THR A 278 -10.59 17.49 8.35
CA THR A 278 -10.81 16.65 7.17
C THR A 278 -10.59 15.19 7.53
N ARG A 279 -11.55 14.32 7.24
CA ARG A 279 -11.43 12.87 7.45
C ARG A 279 -11.24 12.16 6.12
N TYR A 280 -10.23 11.30 6.03
CA TYR A 280 -9.99 10.45 4.87
C TYR A 280 -10.15 8.98 5.22
N ILE A 281 -10.84 8.23 4.35
CA ILE A 281 -10.97 6.78 4.45
C ILE A 281 -10.78 6.14 3.07
N MET A 282 -10.20 4.95 3.02
CA MET A 282 -10.14 4.12 1.82
C MET A 282 -11.24 3.04 1.89
N ILE A 283 -12.12 3.02 0.90
CA ILE A 283 -13.25 2.09 0.82
C ILE A 283 -13.04 1.11 -0.34
N SER A 284 -13.46 -0.14 -0.15
CA SER A 284 -13.65 -1.07 -1.27
C SER A 284 -14.87 -1.95 -1.08
N PHE A 285 -15.67 -2.06 -2.14
CA PHE A 285 -16.82 -2.96 -2.23
C PHE A 285 -16.38 -4.26 -2.89
N VAL A 286 -16.13 -5.27 -2.08
CA VAL A 286 -15.53 -6.52 -2.53
C VAL A 286 -16.59 -7.59 -2.74
N ASP A 287 -16.46 -8.28 -3.86
CA ASP A 287 -17.36 -9.33 -4.36
C ASP A 287 -18.82 -8.87 -4.46
N PRO A 288 -19.11 -7.83 -5.28
CA PRO A 288 -20.45 -7.29 -5.51
C PRO A 288 -21.43 -8.27 -6.15
#